data_AF-C9SFE5-F1
#
_entry.id   AF-C9SFE5-F1
#
_cell.length_a   1.000
_cell.length_b   1.000
_cell.length_c   1.000
_cell.angle_alpha   90.00
_cell.angle_beta   90.00
_cell.angle_gamma   90.00
#
_symmetry.space_group_name_H-M   'P 1'
#
loop_
_entity.id
_entity.type
_entity.pdbx_description
1 polymer ?
#
loop_
_entity_poly.entity_id
_entity_poly.type
_entity_poly.pdbx_seq_one_letter_code
_entity_poly.pdbx_strand_id
1 'polypeptide(L)'
;MVMATVALEQYALPTINYDRSYHTILKAKQQYADHAPANNAVITPKQLIGEALRRRVESIDTESCGAGEEDTFFVADLGEVYRQHMRWKLNLPRVKPFYAVKCNPDPRVIELLAALGTGFDCASKWEIDQILNMGLAPERIIYAQPCKTNSLQSSTLAPSSSSAS
;
A
#
# COMPACT_ATOMS: atom_id res chain seq x y z
N MET A 1 -3.69 -21.32 -4.92
CA MET A 1 -5.01 -22.00 -4.81
C MET A 1 -6.00 -21.00 -4.26
N VAL A 2 -6.82 -20.40 -5.14
CA VAL A 2 -7.73 -19.30 -4.83
C VAL A 2 -9.13 -19.88 -4.62
N MET A 3 -9.49 -20.14 -3.37
CA MET A 3 -10.89 -20.44 -2.98
C MET A 3 -11.62 -19.20 -2.44
N ALA A 4 -10.96 -18.04 -2.41
CA ALA A 4 -11.50 -16.83 -1.79
C ALA A 4 -12.39 -15.98 -2.70
N THR A 5 -12.39 -16.20 -4.02
CA THR A 5 -13.09 -15.31 -4.96
C THR A 5 -14.61 -15.45 -4.91
N VAL A 6 -15.14 -16.66 -4.68
CA VAL A 6 -16.60 -16.91 -4.75
C VAL A 6 -17.36 -16.43 -3.50
N ALA A 7 -16.71 -16.27 -2.35
CA ALA A 7 -17.37 -15.79 -1.13
C ALA A 7 -17.53 -14.25 -1.09
N LEU A 8 -16.94 -13.50 -2.03
CA LEU A 8 -16.83 -12.04 -1.96
C LEU A 8 -18.03 -11.28 -2.53
N GLU A 9 -18.84 -11.89 -3.39
CA GLU A 9 -20.00 -11.21 -4.01
C GLU A 9 -21.24 -11.17 -3.11
N GLN A 10 -21.36 -12.05 -2.11
CA GLN A 10 -22.57 -12.14 -1.27
C GLN A 10 -22.52 -11.29 0.01
N TYR A 11 -21.36 -10.73 0.37
CA TYR A 11 -21.21 -9.82 1.51
C TYR A 11 -21.05 -8.39 1.01
N ALA A 12 -22.11 -7.82 0.45
CA ALA A 12 -22.28 -6.38 0.37
C ALA A 12 -22.31 -5.84 1.82
N LEU A 13 -21.14 -5.46 2.34
CA LEU A 13 -21.04 -4.89 3.67
C LEU A 13 -21.80 -3.56 3.72
N PRO A 14 -22.52 -3.28 4.82
CA PRO A 14 -23.17 -2.00 5.02
C PRO A 14 -22.11 -0.88 4.90
N THR A 15 -22.50 0.24 4.30
CA THR A 15 -21.66 1.42 4.07
C THR A 15 -21.23 2.00 5.42
N ILE A 16 -20.14 1.45 5.99
CA ILE A 16 -19.56 1.95 7.23
C ILE A 16 -18.85 3.26 6.89
N ASN A 17 -19.23 4.32 7.61
CA ASN A 17 -18.75 5.68 7.40
C ASN A 17 -17.32 5.83 7.96
N TYR A 18 -16.31 5.49 7.15
CA TYR A 18 -14.88 5.48 7.49
C TYR A 18 -14.21 6.87 7.57
N ASP A 19 -14.99 7.93 7.41
CA ASP A 19 -14.58 9.29 7.05
C ASP A 19 -13.52 9.92 7.99
N ARG A 20 -13.51 9.56 9.29
CA ARG A 20 -12.68 10.26 10.28
C ARG A 20 -11.20 9.86 10.31
N SER A 21 -10.87 8.61 9.97
CA SER A 21 -9.49 8.12 10.07
C SER A 21 -8.69 8.30 8.77
N TYR A 22 -9.36 8.24 7.61
CA TYR A 22 -8.73 8.51 6.31
C TYR A 22 -8.23 9.95 6.18
N HIS A 23 -9.07 10.92 6.59
CA HIS A 23 -8.73 12.33 6.48
C HIS A 23 -7.51 12.73 7.33
N THR A 24 -7.28 12.07 8.45
CA THR A 24 -6.12 12.37 9.32
C THR A 24 -4.81 11.86 8.70
N ILE A 25 -4.84 10.71 8.03
CA ILE A 25 -3.66 10.12 7.36
C ILE A 25 -3.29 10.91 6.09
N LEU A 26 -4.29 11.36 5.32
CA LEU A 26 -4.04 12.18 4.12
C LEU A 26 -3.68 13.63 4.45
N LYS A 27 -4.17 14.20 5.56
CA LYS A 27 -3.79 15.56 5.99
C LYS A 27 -2.29 15.72 6.29
N ALA A 28 -1.60 14.62 6.60
CA ALA A 28 -0.15 14.64 6.79
C ALA A 28 0.65 14.78 5.48
N LYS A 29 0.03 14.61 4.30
CA LYS A 29 0.63 14.89 2.99
C LYS A 29 -0.35 15.72 2.17
N GLN A 30 -0.20 17.04 2.28
CA GLN A 30 -1.03 18.12 1.73
C GLN A 30 -1.18 18.14 0.18
N GLN A 31 -0.73 17.10 -0.53
CA GLN A 31 -0.68 17.02 -2.00
C GLN A 31 -1.91 16.41 -2.68
N TYR A 32 -2.89 15.87 -1.95
CA TYR A 32 -4.07 15.21 -2.54
C TYR A 32 -5.39 15.96 -2.31
N ALA A 33 -5.37 17.08 -1.58
CA ALA A 33 -6.57 17.80 -1.14
C ALA A 33 -7.09 18.84 -2.15
N ASP A 34 -6.32 19.17 -3.20
CA ASP A 34 -6.60 20.33 -4.06
C ASP A 34 -7.76 20.15 -5.04
N HIS A 35 -8.37 18.96 -5.11
CA HIS A 35 -9.45 18.64 -6.06
C HIS A 35 -10.77 18.20 -5.40
N ALA A 36 -10.95 18.45 -4.10
CA ALA A 36 -12.23 18.21 -3.47
C ALA A 36 -13.29 19.19 -4.03
N PRO A 37 -14.33 18.73 -4.75
CA PRO A 37 -15.34 19.61 -5.30
C PRO A 37 -16.13 20.29 -4.18
N ALA A 38 -16.44 21.56 -4.37
CA ALA A 38 -17.09 22.44 -3.38
C ALA A 38 -18.53 22.06 -2.99
N ASN A 39 -19.04 20.92 -3.46
CA ASN A 39 -20.42 20.48 -3.24
C ASN A 39 -20.42 19.11 -2.56
N ASN A 40 -21.36 18.86 -1.65
CA ASN A 40 -21.61 17.60 -0.91
C ASN A 40 -21.91 16.36 -1.80
N ALA A 41 -21.49 16.34 -3.06
CA ALA A 41 -21.57 15.19 -3.93
C ALA A 41 -20.60 14.11 -3.45
N VAL A 42 -21.13 12.93 -3.11
CA VAL A 42 -20.32 11.76 -2.77
C VAL A 42 -19.55 11.35 -4.02
N ILE A 43 -18.23 11.58 -4.04
CA ILE A 43 -17.36 11.09 -5.11
C ILE A 43 -17.13 9.60 -4.90
N THR A 44 -17.41 8.80 -5.92
CA THR A 44 -17.19 7.35 -5.90
C THR A 44 -15.77 7.00 -6.37
N PRO A 45 -15.17 5.90 -5.88
CA PRO A 45 -13.86 5.43 -6.38
C PRO A 45 -13.83 5.24 -7.90
N LYS A 46 -14.93 4.76 -8.49
CA LYS A 46 -15.08 4.58 -9.94
C LYS A 46 -14.95 5.92 -10.70
N GLN A 47 -15.47 7.00 -10.16
CA GLN A 47 -15.33 8.33 -10.76
C GLN A 47 -13.89 8.82 -10.69
N LEU A 48 -13.21 8.69 -9.54
CA LEU A 48 -11.81 9.09 -9.39
C LEU A 48 -10.87 8.30 -10.31
N ILE A 49 -11.08 6.99 -10.39
CA ILE A 49 -10.29 6.11 -11.28
C ILE A 49 -10.54 6.51 -12.74
N GLY A 50 -11.80 6.70 -13.13
CA GLY A 50 -12.18 7.12 -14.49
C GLY A 50 -11.60 8.49 -14.86
N GLU A 51 -11.56 9.42 -13.91
CA GLU A 51 -10.95 10.73 -14.10
C GLU A 51 -9.43 10.64 -14.22
N ALA A 52 -8.76 9.87 -13.36
CA ALA A 52 -7.32 9.64 -13.43
C ALA A 52 -6.91 8.97 -14.76
N LEU A 53 -7.66 7.97 -15.22
CA LEU A 53 -7.50 7.35 -16.53
C LEU A 53 -7.62 8.38 -17.65
N ARG A 54 -8.69 9.17 -17.64
CA ARG A 54 -8.96 10.19 -18.66
C ARG A 54 -7.84 11.23 -18.74
N ARG A 55 -7.44 11.80 -17.59
CA ARG A 55 -6.33 12.76 -17.51
C ARG A 55 -5.03 12.19 -18.08
N ARG A 56 -4.75 10.91 -17.80
CA ARG A 56 -3.54 10.27 -18.34
C ARG A 56 -3.64 10.11 -19.85
N VAL A 57 -4.78 9.61 -20.36
CA VAL A 57 -5.00 9.47 -21.81
C VAL A 57 -4.89 10.80 -22.54
N GLU A 58 -5.49 11.86 -22.00
CA GLU A 58 -5.42 13.22 -22.57
C GLU A 58 -4.01 13.81 -22.55
N SER A 59 -3.15 13.36 -21.63
CA SER A 59 -1.75 13.81 -21.52
C SER A 59 -0.77 13.09 -22.45
N ILE A 60 -1.20 12.03 -23.14
CA ILE A 60 -0.34 11.26 -24.04
C ILE A 60 -0.23 12.02 -25.37
N ASP A 61 0.99 12.38 -25.74
CA ASP A 61 1.28 12.93 -27.07
C ASP A 61 1.23 11.79 -28.10
N THR A 62 0.21 11.83 -28.96
CA THR A 62 -0.01 10.83 -30.01
C THR A 62 0.67 11.19 -31.34
N GLU A 63 1.22 12.38 -31.48
CA GLU A 63 1.82 12.86 -32.74
C GLU A 63 3.33 12.56 -32.82
N SER A 64 3.98 12.39 -31.67
CA SER A 64 5.41 12.10 -31.54
C SER A 64 5.65 10.84 -30.69
N CYS A 65 5.28 9.66 -31.19
CA CYS A 65 5.73 8.40 -30.60
C CYS A 65 6.93 7.85 -31.40
N GLY A 66 8.12 7.90 -30.81
CA GLY A 66 9.25 7.13 -31.29
C GLY A 66 8.98 5.63 -31.19
N ALA A 67 9.65 4.81 -32.03
CA ALA A 67 9.55 3.36 -31.93
C ALA A 67 10.01 2.88 -30.54
N GLY A 68 9.06 2.42 -29.71
CA GLY A 68 9.31 1.97 -28.34
C GLY A 68 8.74 2.86 -27.22
N GLU A 69 8.06 3.97 -27.55
CA GLU A 69 7.49 4.93 -26.58
C GLU A 69 6.00 4.65 -26.23
N GLU A 70 5.55 3.39 -26.38
CA GLU A 70 4.20 2.98 -25.99
C GLU A 70 4.17 2.63 -24.48
N ASP A 71 4.14 3.65 -23.63
CA ASP A 71 4.12 3.49 -22.18
C ASP A 71 2.75 3.06 -21.67
N THR A 72 2.64 1.80 -21.23
CA THR A 72 1.49 1.33 -20.45
C THR A 72 1.48 1.95 -19.05
N PHE A 73 0.30 2.17 -18.48
CA PHE A 73 0.16 2.73 -17.14
C PHE A 73 -0.92 2.01 -16.34
N PHE A 74 -0.88 2.18 -15.02
CA PHE A 74 -1.86 1.63 -14.08
C PHE A 74 -2.43 2.72 -13.19
N VAL A 75 -3.69 2.55 -12.79
CA VAL A 75 -4.35 3.37 -11.77
C VAL A 75 -4.72 2.47 -10.60
N ALA A 76 -4.31 2.84 -9.40
CA ALA A 76 -4.55 2.06 -8.18
C ALA A 76 -5.41 2.84 -7.20
N ASP A 77 -6.46 2.19 -6.66
CA ASP A 77 -7.29 2.74 -5.58
C ASP A 77 -6.71 2.34 -4.21
N LEU A 78 -5.96 3.25 -3.59
CA LEU A 78 -5.49 3.07 -2.21
C LEU A 78 -6.64 3.02 -1.19
N GLY A 79 -7.81 3.56 -1.54
CA GLY A 79 -9.04 3.41 -0.77
C GLY A 79 -9.43 1.94 -0.62
N GLU A 80 -9.27 1.11 -1.65
CA GLU A 80 -9.49 -0.33 -1.59
C GLU A 80 -8.57 -1.00 -0.57
N VAL A 81 -7.28 -0.69 -0.60
CA VAL A 81 -6.30 -1.25 0.34
C VAL A 81 -6.71 -0.97 1.79
N TYR A 82 -7.12 0.25 2.10
CA TYR A 82 -7.60 0.59 3.45
C TYR A 82 -8.88 -0.16 3.79
N ARG A 83 -9.88 -0.22 2.89
CA ARG A 83 -11.17 -0.89 3.17
C ARG A 83 -10.94 -2.37 3.49
N GLN A 84 -10.02 -3.00 2.77
CA GLN A 84 -9.61 -4.38 3.01
C GLN A 84 -8.88 -4.53 4.36
N HIS A 85 -8.02 -3.59 4.72
CA HIS A 85 -7.37 -3.59 6.04
C HIS A 85 -8.39 -3.43 7.18
N MET A 86 -9.36 -2.54 7.06
CA MET A 86 -10.45 -2.39 8.05
C MET A 86 -11.30 -3.64 8.14
N ARG A 87 -11.62 -4.27 6.99
CA ARG A 87 -12.33 -5.55 6.96
C ARG A 87 -11.56 -6.64 7.71
N TRP A 88 -10.23 -6.70 7.55
CA TRP A 88 -9.38 -7.60 8.32
C TRP A 88 -9.50 -7.33 9.82
N LYS A 89 -9.35 -6.07 10.24
CA LYS A 89 -9.44 -5.67 11.66
C LYS A 89 -10.78 -6.03 12.29
N LEU A 90 -11.87 -5.89 11.54
CA LEU A 90 -13.22 -6.23 11.98
C LEU A 90 -13.41 -7.74 12.16
N ASN A 91 -12.97 -8.54 11.19
CA ASN A 91 -13.24 -9.98 11.16
C ASN A 91 -12.20 -10.82 11.91
N LEU A 92 -10.97 -10.32 12.07
CA LEU A 92 -9.86 -11.01 12.72
C LEU A 92 -9.21 -10.12 13.80
N PRO A 93 -9.94 -9.71 14.84
CA PRO A 93 -9.48 -8.71 15.81
C PRO A 93 -8.24 -9.14 16.61
N ARG A 94 -8.03 -10.45 16.77
CA ARG A 94 -6.89 -11.04 17.47
C ARG A 94 -5.66 -11.28 16.60
N VAL A 95 -5.79 -11.15 15.27
CA VAL A 95 -4.72 -11.48 14.33
C VAL A 95 -4.10 -10.18 13.81
N LYS A 96 -2.83 -9.93 14.16
CA LYS A 96 -2.08 -8.81 13.61
C LYS A 96 -1.64 -9.12 12.17
N PRO A 97 -2.05 -8.33 11.18
CA PRO A 97 -1.64 -8.57 9.79
C PRO A 97 -0.16 -8.21 9.58
N PHE A 98 0.53 -9.04 8.81
CA PHE A 98 1.84 -8.76 8.22
C PHE A 98 1.69 -8.84 6.70
N TYR A 99 1.96 -7.74 6.00
CA TYR A 99 1.78 -7.62 4.56
C TYR A 99 2.97 -8.22 3.82
N ALA A 100 2.70 -9.14 2.89
CA ALA A 100 3.74 -9.73 2.03
C ALA A 100 4.21 -8.72 0.98
N VAL A 101 5.39 -8.14 1.18
CA VAL A 101 5.91 -7.05 0.34
C VAL A 101 6.06 -7.46 -1.13
N LYS A 102 6.44 -8.72 -1.39
CA LYS A 102 6.58 -9.29 -2.73
C LYS A 102 5.34 -9.14 -3.62
N CYS A 103 4.14 -9.12 -3.04
CA CYS A 103 2.90 -9.04 -3.80
C CYS A 103 2.73 -7.71 -4.55
N ASN A 104 3.13 -6.60 -3.91
CA ASN A 104 3.20 -5.29 -4.52
C ASN A 104 4.11 -4.41 -3.63
N PRO A 105 5.36 -4.14 -4.03
CA PRO A 105 6.33 -3.37 -3.26
C PRO A 105 6.18 -1.85 -3.46
N ASP A 106 5.03 -1.39 -3.97
CA ASP A 106 4.76 0.03 -4.15
C ASP A 106 4.85 0.80 -2.81
N PRO A 107 5.69 1.86 -2.73
CA PRO A 107 5.89 2.60 -1.50
C PRO A 107 4.60 3.20 -0.93
N ARG A 108 3.61 3.58 -1.75
CA ARG A 108 2.36 4.18 -1.27
C ARG A 108 1.48 3.15 -0.56
N VAL A 109 1.45 1.92 -1.05
CA VAL A 109 0.78 0.80 -0.37
C VAL A 109 1.45 0.53 0.98
N ILE A 110 2.78 0.48 1.01
CA ILE A 110 3.56 0.26 2.23
C ILE A 110 3.36 1.41 3.22
N GLU A 111 3.43 2.67 2.78
CA GLU A 111 3.18 3.86 3.61
C GLU A 111 1.79 3.80 4.26
N LEU A 112 0.75 3.48 3.48
CA LEU A 112 -0.62 3.38 3.97
C LEU A 112 -0.75 2.27 5.03
N LEU A 113 -0.27 1.06 4.72
CA LEU A 113 -0.35 -0.07 5.64
C LEU A 113 0.50 0.15 6.89
N ALA A 114 1.62 0.86 6.75
CA ALA A 114 2.47 1.27 7.87
C ALA A 114 1.74 2.24 8.80
N ALA A 115 1.06 3.25 8.26
CA ALA A 115 0.25 4.19 9.02
C ALA A 115 -0.92 3.51 9.75
N LEU A 116 -1.45 2.43 9.17
CA LEU A 116 -2.51 1.61 9.78
C LEU A 116 -2.00 0.57 10.83
N GLY A 117 -0.68 0.50 11.06
CA GLY A 117 -0.10 -0.38 12.08
C GLY A 117 0.18 -1.82 11.64
N THR A 118 0.14 -2.12 10.34
CA THR A 118 0.45 -3.44 9.75
C THR A 118 1.94 -3.78 9.89
N GLY A 119 2.31 -5.04 10.13
CA GLY A 119 3.69 -5.50 9.95
C GLY A 119 4.00 -5.81 8.47
N PHE A 120 5.23 -6.23 8.18
CA PHE A 120 5.69 -6.57 6.84
C PHE A 120 6.37 -7.92 6.82
N ASP A 121 5.91 -8.81 5.95
CA ASP A 121 6.57 -10.06 5.64
C ASP A 121 7.48 -9.84 4.43
N CYS A 122 8.78 -10.00 4.67
CA CYS A 122 9.82 -9.88 3.67
C CYS A 122 10.42 -11.26 3.39
N ALA A 123 10.73 -11.51 2.12
CA ALA A 123 11.37 -12.70 1.60
C ALA A 123 12.77 -12.42 1.01
N SER A 124 13.18 -11.15 0.89
CA SER A 124 14.51 -10.77 0.40
C SER A 124 15.15 -9.60 1.16
N LYS A 125 16.47 -9.45 1.03
CA LYS A 125 17.21 -8.31 1.58
C LYS A 125 16.69 -6.97 1.06
N TRP A 126 16.37 -6.91 -0.24
CA TRP A 126 15.89 -5.69 -0.87
C TRP A 126 14.57 -5.21 -0.26
N GLU A 127 13.65 -6.13 0.04
CA GLU A 127 12.39 -5.81 0.71
C GLU A 127 12.62 -5.32 2.15
N ILE A 128 13.54 -5.95 2.89
CA ILE A 128 13.91 -5.50 4.24
C ILE A 128 14.51 -4.09 4.17
N ASP A 129 15.47 -3.86 3.28
CA ASP A 129 16.14 -2.58 3.11
C ASP A 129 15.13 -1.49 2.71
N GLN A 130 14.14 -1.79 1.84
CA GLN A 130 13.04 -0.86 1.54
C GLN A 130 12.28 -0.43 2.79
N ILE A 131 11.83 -1.38 3.62
CA ILE A 131 11.07 -1.07 4.84
C ILE A 131 11.90 -0.23 5.82
N LEU A 132 13.17 -0.59 6.01
CA LEU A 132 14.08 0.15 6.90
C LEU A 132 14.36 1.57 6.39
N ASN A 133 14.59 1.72 5.08
CA ASN A 133 14.83 3.03 4.45
C ASN A 133 13.61 3.97 4.54
N MET A 134 12.41 3.43 4.71
CA MET A 134 11.19 4.20 4.98
C MET A 134 11.05 4.63 6.46
N GLY A 135 12.06 4.34 7.30
CA GLY A 135 12.07 4.71 8.72
C GLY A 135 11.18 3.83 9.60
N LEU A 136 10.80 2.66 9.13
CA LEU A 136 9.95 1.74 9.88
C LEU A 136 10.79 0.85 10.80
N ALA A 137 10.30 0.66 12.02
CA ALA A 137 11.03 -0.06 13.05
C ALA A 137 11.21 -1.56 12.69
N PRO A 138 12.38 -2.18 12.92
CA PRO A 138 12.65 -3.58 12.57
C PRO A 138 11.68 -4.58 13.19
N GLU A 139 11.08 -4.28 14.35
CA GLU A 139 10.10 -5.13 15.04
C GLU A 139 8.80 -5.30 14.24
N ARG A 140 8.61 -4.49 13.20
CA ARG A 140 7.49 -4.62 12.26
C ARG A 140 7.78 -5.60 11.13
N ILE A 141 9.00 -6.13 11.01
CA ILE A 141 9.41 -7.01 9.91
C ILE A 141 9.46 -8.46 10.38
N ILE A 142 8.87 -9.36 9.59
CA ILE A 142 9.13 -10.80 9.67
C ILE A 142 9.92 -11.19 8.43
N TYR A 143 11.04 -11.88 8.61
CA TYR A 143 11.81 -12.45 7.51
C TYR A 143 11.41 -13.91 7.31
N ALA A 144 10.35 -14.17 6.53
CA ALA A 144 9.74 -15.50 6.41
C ALA A 144 10.31 -16.39 5.30
N GLN A 145 11.54 -16.12 4.81
CA GLN A 145 12.16 -17.00 3.80
C GLN A 145 12.62 -18.34 4.43
N PRO A 146 12.17 -19.52 3.93
CA PRO A 146 12.56 -20.83 4.49
C PRO A 146 14.04 -21.18 4.28
N CYS A 147 14.60 -20.79 3.14
CA CYS A 147 16.01 -21.04 2.78
C CYS A 147 16.82 -19.73 2.87
N LYS A 148 17.14 -19.30 4.08
CA LYS A 148 17.98 -18.10 4.30
C LYS A 148 19.43 -18.43 3.96
N THR A 149 20.08 -17.62 3.13
CA THR A 149 21.54 -17.67 2.94
C THR A 149 22.26 -17.18 4.20
N ASN A 150 23.37 -17.84 4.58
CA ASN A 150 24.12 -17.55 5.82
C ASN A 150 24.55 -16.08 5.96
N SER A 151 24.80 -15.38 4.84
CA SER A 151 25.19 -13.96 4.82
C SER A 151 24.09 -12.99 5.26
N LEU A 152 22.81 -13.38 5.23
CA LEU A 152 21.69 -12.53 5.64
C LEU A 152 21.35 -12.66 7.13
N GLN A 153 21.67 -13.79 7.75
CA GLN A 153 21.50 -13.95 9.20
C GLN A 153 22.47 -13.07 9.99
N SER A 154 23.71 -12.93 9.52
CA SER A 154 24.76 -12.16 10.21
C SER A 154 24.52 -10.65 10.17
N SER A 155 23.91 -10.11 9.11
CA SER A 155 23.62 -8.67 8.98
C SER A 155 22.37 -8.22 9.75
N THR A 156 21.40 -9.11 9.98
CA THR A 156 20.18 -8.80 10.75
C THR A 156 20.43 -8.82 12.27
N LEU A 157 21.50 -9.48 12.72
CA LEU A 157 21.86 -9.64 14.14
C LEU A 157 22.96 -8.69 14.63
N ALA A 158 23.53 -7.85 13.77
CA ALA A 158 24.57 -6.90 14.18
C ALA A 158 23.93 -5.77 15.00
N PRO A 159 24.24 -5.62 16.31
CA PRO A 159 23.77 -4.49 17.09
C PRO A 159 24.39 -3.22 16.49
N SER A 160 23.59 -2.17 16.35
CA SER A 160 24.11 -0.83 16.09
C SER A 160 25.03 -0.44 17.24
N SER A 161 26.34 -0.55 17.07
CA SER A 161 27.31 -0.04 18.03
C SER A 161 27.24 1.48 18.01
N SER A 162 26.47 2.05 18.94
CA SER A 162 26.58 3.43 19.37
C SER A 162 28.01 3.67 19.86
N SER A 163 28.80 4.41 19.09
CA SER A 163 30.09 4.95 19.51
C SER A 163 29.83 6.01 20.59
N ALA A 164 29.96 5.62 21.87
CA ALA A 164 30.15 6.56 22.96
C ALA A 164 31.55 7.17 22.80
N SER A 165 31.59 8.49 22.66
CA SER A 165 32.78 9.32 22.83
C SER A 165 32.84 9.82 24.26
#